data_AF-A0A535YPV1-F1
#
_entry.id   AF-A0A535YPV1-F1
#
_cell.length_a   1.000
_cell.length_b   1.000
_cell.length_c   1.000
_cell.angle_alpha   90.00
_cell.angle_beta   90.00
_cell.angle_gamma   90.00
#
_symmetry.space_group_name_H-M   'P 1'
#
loop_
_entity.id
_entity.type
_entity.pdbx_description
1 polymer ?
#
loop_
_entity_poly.entity_id
_entity_poly.type
_entity_poly.pdbx_seq_one_letter_code
_entity_poly.pdbx_strand_id
1 'polypeptide(L)'
;MATLGVPLGIALGGLSANAFTPPGPLDVNAAVEKGVAYLDTRQNTDGSFGDNYPIAETALALISYGVRDQGDYTTLSAARQTKVKNAVAWLLSQQTTNASDSNGVFGPADEYPTYYTGLALAALSFSKGTNAGVTNGITAGRSALIALFQGPTHKPTEACTTVTNWQYCGGYNYDFGTGRSDESNTGFGLTGLELTGGVPAALATLDVGWQRNVQEIASNTHATQADGGGSYQPGTDYTPFVSNANDTGSLLFGYGYDGVPAADAGVQAGIKFANDVLDVYELTKATRDGVYHAATNEEAACVPGANGCHWQFEGSSEGGYHYSMWSLSKGIGEYVSPNLADTSNFYAKVADLLVTQQSADGSWPQNGRDDASVIGATGFSIFALGLAAVPPPAVSGFTASSFHSGGTCSAVHLSWTNPAAPNYGGVQIVRRTDRSPNSPSDGTVVVRANRPATTFDDKGLAVNTTYYYGAFSYDTTGSLYGPEATATTNTTTCGDGAGVVALPATGGGVPLWPLGAMLLISGLGLVMIKRISLPRWGRVGVGAR
;
A
#
# COMPACT_ATOMS: atom_id res chain seq x y z
N MET A 1 -56.27 -54.87 5.17
CA MET A 1 -55.34 -54.50 6.26
C MET A 1 -54.32 -53.55 5.67
N ALA A 2 -54.38 -52.30 6.09
CA ALA A 2 -53.47 -51.24 5.66
C ALA A 2 -52.15 -51.36 6.43
N THR A 3 -51.02 -51.29 5.72
CA THR A 3 -49.72 -51.01 6.31
C THR A 3 -49.19 -49.72 5.70
N LEU A 4 -49.21 -48.68 6.54
CA LEU A 4 -48.67 -47.34 6.32
C LEU A 4 -47.13 -47.43 6.19
N GLY A 5 -46.60 -47.09 5.02
CA GLY A 5 -45.20 -46.73 4.84
C GLY A 5 -45.09 -45.22 4.72
N VAL A 6 -44.64 -44.56 5.79
CA VAL A 6 -44.36 -43.12 5.82
C VAL A 6 -43.13 -42.83 4.95
N PRO A 7 -43.20 -41.96 3.92
CA PRO A 7 -42.00 -41.53 3.22
C PRO A 7 -41.25 -40.56 4.14
N LEU A 8 -40.04 -40.96 4.53
CA LEU A 8 -39.09 -40.12 5.24
C LEU A 8 -38.58 -39.06 4.25
N GLY A 9 -39.31 -37.95 4.12
CA GLY A 9 -38.83 -36.76 3.45
C GLY A 9 -37.68 -36.19 4.27
N ILE A 10 -36.45 -36.48 3.89
CA ILE A 10 -35.29 -35.72 4.36
C ILE A 10 -35.48 -34.32 3.79
N ALA A 11 -35.95 -33.40 4.62
CA ALA A 11 -35.80 -31.99 4.36
C ALA A 11 -34.30 -31.74 4.23
N LEU A 12 -33.83 -31.54 2.99
CA LEU A 12 -32.61 -30.80 2.73
C LEU A 12 -32.83 -29.43 3.36
N GLY A 13 -32.47 -29.31 4.63
CA GLY A 13 -32.26 -28.01 5.26
C GLY A 13 -31.22 -27.35 4.38
N GLY A 14 -31.67 -26.42 3.54
CA GLY A 14 -30.78 -25.48 2.90
C GLY A 14 -30.00 -24.85 4.02
N LEU A 15 -28.72 -25.23 4.14
CA LEU A 15 -27.74 -24.40 4.79
C LEU A 15 -27.84 -23.09 4.00
N SER A 16 -28.50 -22.09 4.59
CA SER A 16 -28.25 -20.73 4.16
C SER A 16 -26.75 -20.58 4.34
N ALA A 17 -26.00 -20.60 3.23
CA ALA A 17 -24.65 -20.08 3.23
C ALA A 17 -24.79 -18.73 3.93
N ASN A 18 -24.14 -18.57 5.09
CA ASN A 18 -24.03 -17.25 5.70
C ASN A 18 -23.61 -16.32 4.57
N ALA A 19 -24.42 -15.30 4.31
CA ALA A 19 -24.19 -14.41 3.19
C ALA A 19 -22.74 -13.92 3.30
N PHE A 20 -21.93 -14.35 2.33
CA PHE A 20 -20.56 -13.93 2.19
C PHE A 20 -20.54 -12.40 2.25
N THR A 21 -19.92 -11.86 3.29
CA THR A 21 -19.71 -10.42 3.42
C THR A 21 -18.21 -10.21 3.24
N PRO A 22 -17.76 -9.76 2.06
CA PRO A 22 -16.34 -9.52 1.84
C PRO A 22 -15.81 -8.50 2.86
N PRO A 23 -14.54 -8.58 3.24
CA PRO A 23 -13.96 -7.65 4.20
C PRO A 23 -14.05 -6.23 3.66
N GLY A 24 -14.53 -5.32 4.51
CA GLY A 24 -14.52 -3.91 4.21
C GLY A 24 -13.12 -3.31 4.39
N PRO A 25 -12.92 -2.04 4.01
CA PRO A 25 -11.63 -1.36 4.17
C PRO A 25 -11.11 -1.34 5.62
N LEU A 26 -12.01 -1.30 6.61
CA LEU A 26 -11.64 -1.35 8.02
C LEU A 26 -11.09 -2.72 8.44
N ASP A 27 -11.62 -3.81 7.87
CA ASP A 27 -11.17 -5.17 8.15
C ASP A 27 -9.77 -5.40 7.58
N VAL A 28 -9.51 -4.89 6.38
CA VAL A 28 -8.18 -4.92 5.76
C VAL A 28 -7.17 -4.13 6.60
N ASN A 29 -7.50 -2.91 7.00
CA ASN A 29 -6.62 -2.09 7.86
C ASN A 29 -6.36 -2.76 9.21
N ALA A 30 -7.38 -3.39 9.80
CA ALA A 30 -7.23 -4.14 11.05
C ALA A 30 -6.32 -5.36 10.87
N ALA A 31 -6.43 -6.08 9.75
CA ALA A 31 -5.55 -7.20 9.43
C ALA A 31 -4.09 -6.73 9.25
N VAL A 32 -3.86 -5.66 8.49
CA VAL A 32 -2.53 -5.06 8.33
C VAL A 32 -1.93 -4.65 9.68
N GLU A 33 -2.69 -3.95 10.53
CA GLU A 33 -2.22 -3.54 11.87
C GLU A 33 -1.86 -4.76 12.75
N LYS A 34 -2.69 -5.81 12.76
CA LYS A 34 -2.38 -7.04 13.50
C LYS A 34 -1.11 -7.72 12.99
N GLY A 35 -0.91 -7.77 11.68
CA GLY A 35 0.31 -8.31 11.08
C GLY A 35 1.56 -7.50 11.42
N VAL A 36 1.48 -6.18 11.39
CA VAL A 36 2.58 -5.31 11.85
C VAL A 36 2.83 -5.45 13.35
N ALA A 37 1.79 -5.61 14.16
CA ALA A 37 1.93 -5.89 15.59
C ALA A 37 2.60 -7.24 15.88
N TYR A 38 2.33 -8.26 15.05
CA TYR A 38 3.09 -9.51 15.09
C TYR A 38 4.57 -9.24 14.79
N LEU A 39 4.89 -8.54 13.70
CA LEU A 39 6.27 -8.22 13.31
C LEU A 39 7.00 -7.41 14.38
N ASP A 40 6.33 -6.50 15.10
CA ASP A 40 6.92 -5.77 16.22
C ASP A 40 7.62 -6.69 17.25
N THR A 41 7.12 -7.92 17.41
CA THR A 41 7.67 -8.92 18.35
C THR A 41 8.81 -9.76 17.78
N ARG A 42 9.15 -9.61 16.49
CA ARG A 42 10.06 -10.48 15.74
C ARG A 42 11.39 -9.84 15.35
N GLN A 43 11.58 -8.55 15.61
CA GLN A 43 12.84 -7.88 15.28
C GLN A 43 13.99 -8.40 16.17
N ASN A 44 15.07 -8.81 15.52
CA ASN A 44 16.32 -9.22 16.15
C ASN A 44 17.03 -8.03 16.82
N THR A 45 17.98 -8.34 17.71
CA THR A 45 18.73 -7.32 18.45
C THR A 45 19.64 -6.46 17.57
N ASP A 46 20.05 -6.98 16.41
CA ASP A 46 20.83 -6.26 15.40
C ASP A 46 19.97 -5.38 14.48
N GLY A 47 18.64 -5.43 14.63
CA GLY A 47 17.68 -4.67 13.84
C GLY A 47 17.07 -5.45 12.66
N SER A 48 17.61 -6.61 12.31
CA SER A 48 17.07 -7.48 11.25
C SER A 48 15.77 -8.17 11.65
N PHE A 49 15.14 -8.83 10.68
CA PHE A 49 14.07 -9.79 10.87
C PHE A 49 14.48 -11.09 10.21
N GLY A 50 14.09 -12.21 10.83
CA GLY A 50 14.36 -13.54 10.29
C GLY A 50 15.71 -14.13 10.66
N ASP A 51 15.85 -15.42 10.36
CA ASP A 51 17.07 -16.18 10.62
C ASP A 51 17.70 -16.72 9.33
N ASN A 52 16.92 -17.41 8.49
CA ASN A 52 17.42 -18.09 7.29
C ASN A 52 17.53 -17.18 6.07
N TYR A 53 16.60 -16.23 5.92
CA TYR A 53 16.55 -15.29 4.79
C TYR A 53 16.45 -13.84 5.29
N PRO A 54 17.37 -13.37 6.15
CA PRO A 54 17.17 -12.16 6.93
C PRO A 54 17.08 -10.89 6.07
N ILE A 55 17.64 -10.89 4.86
CA ILE A 55 17.54 -9.76 3.94
C ILE A 55 16.13 -9.63 3.39
N ALA A 56 15.58 -10.72 2.85
CA ALA A 56 14.21 -10.76 2.34
C ALA A 56 13.20 -10.48 3.44
N GLU A 57 13.36 -11.11 4.61
CA GLU A 57 12.44 -10.94 5.74
C GLU A 57 12.51 -9.54 6.36
N THR A 58 13.70 -8.93 6.44
CA THR A 58 13.83 -7.52 6.84
C THR A 58 13.18 -6.59 5.83
N ALA A 59 13.35 -6.86 4.53
CA ALA A 59 12.72 -6.07 3.48
C ALA A 59 11.18 -6.17 3.55
N LEU A 60 10.64 -7.37 3.67
CA LEU A 60 9.20 -7.62 3.81
C LEU A 60 8.62 -6.98 5.09
N ALA A 61 9.36 -7.00 6.20
CA ALA A 61 8.96 -6.30 7.42
C ALA A 61 8.91 -4.78 7.22
N LEU A 62 9.92 -4.19 6.56
CA LEU A 62 9.95 -2.76 6.23
C LEU A 62 8.82 -2.36 5.28
N ILE A 63 8.55 -3.18 4.25
CA ILE A 63 7.39 -3.00 3.36
C ILE A 63 6.10 -3.05 4.17
N SER A 64 5.99 -3.94 5.16
CA SER A 64 4.79 -4.04 6.00
C SER A 64 4.56 -2.79 6.85
N TYR A 65 5.62 -2.21 7.43
CA TYR A 65 5.54 -0.90 8.08
C TYR A 65 5.12 0.18 7.08
N GLY A 66 5.71 0.17 5.87
CA GLY A 66 5.40 1.06 4.76
C GLY A 66 3.94 1.01 4.28
N VAL A 67 3.37 -0.20 4.18
CA VAL A 67 1.95 -0.39 3.88
C VAL A 67 1.10 0.21 5.01
N ARG A 68 1.53 0.02 6.25
CA ARG A 68 0.78 0.45 7.43
C ARG A 68 0.79 1.97 7.65
N ASP A 69 1.92 2.62 7.43
CA ASP A 69 2.10 4.07 7.53
C ASP A 69 1.89 4.80 6.20
N GLN A 70 1.57 4.02 5.16
CA GLN A 70 1.35 4.43 3.78
C GLN A 70 2.58 5.04 3.09
N GLY A 71 3.77 4.86 3.64
CA GLY A 71 5.03 5.45 3.17
C GLY A 71 5.44 6.70 3.95
N ASP A 72 4.71 7.09 4.99
CA ASP A 72 5.11 8.13 5.92
C ASP A 72 5.42 7.57 7.32
N TYR A 73 6.66 7.13 7.49
CA TYR A 73 7.18 6.59 8.74
C TYR A 73 7.04 7.54 9.95
N THR A 74 6.89 8.85 9.75
CA THR A 74 6.75 9.80 10.85
C THR A 74 5.43 9.63 11.61
N THR A 75 4.49 8.91 11.03
CA THR A 75 3.15 8.66 11.59
C THR A 75 3.08 7.42 12.45
N LEU A 76 4.11 6.59 12.39
CA LEU A 76 4.32 5.47 13.30
C LEU A 76 4.58 5.97 14.73
N SER A 77 4.30 5.11 15.71
CA SER A 77 4.68 5.35 17.10
C SER A 77 6.21 5.49 17.23
N ALA A 78 6.69 6.20 18.26
CA ALA A 78 8.14 6.36 18.48
C ALA A 78 8.88 5.01 18.59
N ALA A 79 8.23 3.99 19.15
CA ALA A 79 8.75 2.63 19.22
C ALA A 79 8.93 2.02 17.81
N ARG A 80 7.89 2.08 16.96
CA ARG A 80 7.95 1.57 15.59
C ARG A 80 8.93 2.37 14.72
N GLN A 81 9.00 3.69 14.87
CA GLN A 81 10.02 4.50 14.20
C GLN A 81 11.44 4.03 14.53
N THR A 82 11.69 3.64 15.79
CA THR A 82 12.99 3.10 16.21
C THR A 82 13.25 1.74 15.54
N LYS A 83 12.25 0.86 15.49
CA LYS A 83 12.35 -0.44 14.80
C LYS A 83 12.67 -0.27 13.32
N VAL A 84 11.93 0.59 12.61
CA VAL A 84 12.15 0.90 11.20
C VAL A 84 13.56 1.44 10.98
N LYS A 85 14.02 2.40 11.79
CA LYS A 85 15.39 2.94 11.67
C LYS A 85 16.47 1.87 11.84
N ASN A 86 16.32 0.98 12.82
CA ASN A 86 17.26 -0.11 13.05
C ASN A 86 17.28 -1.09 11.87
N ALA A 87 16.10 -1.47 11.37
CA ALA A 87 15.96 -2.37 10.22
C ALA A 87 16.53 -1.75 8.93
N VAL A 88 16.27 -0.47 8.66
CA VAL A 88 16.86 0.24 7.51
C VAL A 88 18.37 0.33 7.63
N ALA A 89 18.89 0.64 8.83
CA ALA A 89 20.34 0.70 9.05
C ALA A 89 21.00 -0.66 8.83
N TRP A 90 20.39 -1.73 9.31
CA TRP A 90 20.85 -3.10 9.08
C TRP A 90 20.76 -3.48 7.59
N LEU A 91 19.64 -3.21 6.92
CA LEU A 91 19.47 -3.54 5.51
C LEU A 91 20.49 -2.82 4.62
N LEU A 92 20.73 -1.53 4.87
CA LEU A 92 21.75 -0.75 4.17
C LEU A 92 23.17 -1.30 4.42
N SER A 93 23.45 -1.90 5.59
CA SER A 93 24.76 -2.51 5.84
C SER A 93 24.97 -3.84 5.10
N GLN A 94 23.89 -4.43 4.55
CA GLN A 94 23.99 -5.61 3.68
C GLN A 94 24.28 -5.25 2.22
N GLN A 95 24.32 -3.95 1.87
CA GLN A 95 24.67 -3.53 0.52
C GLN A 95 26.17 -3.63 0.30
N THR A 96 26.55 -4.39 -0.72
CA THR A 96 27.96 -4.58 -1.09
C THR A 96 28.55 -3.28 -1.63
N THR A 97 29.78 -2.99 -1.21
CA THR A 97 30.56 -1.84 -1.67
C THR A 97 31.95 -2.32 -2.08
N ASN A 98 32.13 -2.61 -3.36
CA ASN A 98 33.38 -3.18 -3.87
C ASN A 98 33.61 -2.77 -5.34
N ALA A 99 34.74 -3.16 -5.92
CA ALA A 99 35.07 -2.89 -7.33
C ALA A 99 34.73 -4.07 -8.26
N SER A 100 33.77 -4.93 -7.89
CA SER A 100 33.36 -6.12 -8.65
C SER A 100 31.93 -6.01 -9.17
N ASP A 101 31.49 -7.01 -9.92
CA ASP A 101 30.13 -7.08 -10.50
C ASP A 101 29.02 -7.17 -9.43
N SER A 102 29.37 -7.48 -8.18
CA SER A 102 28.43 -7.43 -7.07
C SER A 102 28.14 -6.03 -6.53
N ASN A 103 28.93 -5.01 -6.88
CA ASN A 103 28.81 -3.69 -6.28
C ASN A 103 27.37 -3.11 -6.34
N GLY A 104 26.82 -2.76 -5.18
CA GLY A 104 25.47 -2.20 -5.03
C GLY A 104 24.37 -3.23 -4.82
N VAL A 105 24.64 -4.53 -5.00
CA VAL A 105 23.72 -5.62 -4.66
C VAL A 105 23.54 -5.70 -3.14
N PHE A 106 22.31 -6.02 -2.70
CA PHE A 106 22.02 -6.39 -1.32
C PHE A 106 22.19 -7.90 -1.12
N GLY A 107 23.01 -8.29 -0.16
CA GLY A 107 23.30 -9.68 0.16
C GLY A 107 24.64 -10.19 -0.36
N PRO A 108 25.00 -11.42 0.02
CA PRO A 108 26.28 -11.99 -0.35
C PRO A 108 26.32 -12.30 -1.86
N ALA A 109 27.53 -12.31 -2.43
CA ALA A 109 27.70 -12.44 -3.87
C ALA A 109 27.34 -13.83 -4.43
N ASP A 110 27.08 -14.81 -3.57
CA ASP A 110 26.78 -16.20 -3.92
C ASP A 110 25.35 -16.63 -3.56
N GLU A 111 24.51 -15.71 -3.08
CA GLU A 111 23.15 -16.04 -2.63
C GLU A 111 22.12 -14.98 -3.08
N TYR A 112 21.30 -15.34 -4.06
CA TYR A 112 20.09 -14.60 -4.49
C TYR A 112 20.24 -13.07 -4.70
N PRO A 113 21.30 -12.56 -5.35
CA PRO A 113 21.59 -11.12 -5.50
C PRO A 113 20.43 -10.28 -6.05
N THR A 114 19.75 -10.74 -7.09
CA THR A 114 18.66 -9.97 -7.73
C THR A 114 17.39 -9.96 -6.89
N TYR A 115 17.05 -11.10 -6.29
CA TYR A 115 15.88 -11.26 -5.42
C TYR A 115 16.01 -10.36 -4.19
N TYR A 116 17.13 -10.45 -3.49
CA TYR A 116 17.40 -9.62 -2.32
C TYR A 116 17.49 -8.14 -2.67
N THR A 117 18.12 -7.79 -3.81
CA THR A 117 18.19 -6.39 -4.23
C THR A 117 16.82 -5.84 -4.63
N GLY A 118 15.99 -6.60 -5.33
CA GLY A 118 14.62 -6.23 -5.69
C GLY A 118 13.76 -5.94 -4.46
N LEU A 119 13.75 -6.87 -3.49
CA LEU A 119 13.05 -6.68 -2.22
C LEU A 119 13.62 -5.51 -1.39
N ALA A 120 14.95 -5.37 -1.34
CA ALA A 120 15.56 -4.26 -0.62
C ALA A 120 15.19 -2.90 -1.24
N LEU A 121 15.15 -2.78 -2.57
CA LEU A 121 14.68 -1.57 -3.23
C LEU A 121 13.21 -1.28 -2.92
N ALA A 122 12.34 -2.30 -2.93
CA ALA A 122 10.95 -2.16 -2.52
C ALA A 122 10.84 -1.71 -1.06
N ALA A 123 11.64 -2.25 -0.14
CA ALA A 123 11.67 -1.80 1.26
C ALA A 123 12.15 -0.35 1.41
N LEU A 124 13.20 0.03 0.67
CA LEU A 124 13.77 1.37 0.73
C LEU A 124 12.83 2.43 0.12
N SER A 125 11.96 2.08 -0.82
CA SER A 125 10.96 3.01 -1.37
C SER A 125 10.00 3.53 -0.30
N PHE A 126 9.63 2.69 0.67
CA PHE A 126 8.81 3.04 1.84
C PHE A 126 9.59 3.68 2.98
N SER A 127 10.92 3.65 2.94
CA SER A 127 11.77 4.03 4.07
C SER A 127 12.37 5.44 3.96
N LYS A 128 11.80 6.31 3.12
CA LYS A 128 12.33 7.67 2.91
C LYS A 128 12.33 8.47 4.22
N GLY A 129 13.42 9.19 4.49
CA GLY A 129 13.57 10.01 5.70
C GLY A 129 13.97 9.25 6.97
N THR A 130 14.03 7.91 6.93
CA THR A 130 14.43 7.09 8.10
C THR A 130 15.94 7.10 8.33
N ASN A 131 16.73 7.13 7.25
CA ASN A 131 18.20 7.10 7.26
C ASN A 131 18.76 7.89 6.06
N ALA A 132 19.85 8.63 6.24
CA ALA A 132 20.48 9.43 5.18
C ALA A 132 21.04 8.58 4.02
N GLY A 133 21.35 7.30 4.28
CA GLY A 133 21.86 6.35 3.29
C GLY A 133 20.80 5.81 2.32
N VAL A 134 19.50 6.00 2.58
CA VAL A 134 18.42 5.41 1.76
C VAL A 134 18.52 5.83 0.29
N THR A 135 18.74 7.12 0.00
CA THR A 135 18.84 7.62 -1.38
C THR A 135 20.04 7.01 -2.13
N ASN A 136 21.20 6.92 -1.47
CA ASN A 136 22.39 6.32 -2.06
C ASN A 136 22.22 4.81 -2.25
N GLY A 137 21.60 4.14 -1.27
CA GLY A 137 21.31 2.71 -1.32
C GLY A 137 20.39 2.34 -2.47
N ILE A 138 19.32 3.12 -2.68
CA ILE A 138 18.43 2.99 -3.84
C ILE A 138 19.23 3.17 -5.14
N THR A 139 20.04 4.23 -5.22
CA THR A 139 20.81 4.54 -6.44
C THR A 139 21.76 3.38 -6.80
N ALA A 140 22.51 2.86 -5.83
CA ALA A 140 23.44 1.76 -6.03
C ALA A 140 22.72 0.44 -6.35
N GLY A 141 21.64 0.11 -5.64
CA GLY A 141 20.87 -1.12 -5.89
C GLY A 141 20.19 -1.13 -7.25
N ARG A 142 19.63 0.01 -7.69
CA ARG A 142 19.10 0.15 -9.06
C ARG A 142 20.19 -0.06 -10.10
N SER A 143 21.35 0.57 -9.91
CA SER A 143 22.48 0.40 -10.84
C SER A 143 22.92 -1.06 -10.93
N ALA A 144 22.93 -1.79 -9.81
CA ALA A 144 23.28 -3.19 -9.77
C ALA A 144 22.26 -4.07 -10.50
N LEU A 145 20.95 -3.91 -10.23
CA LEU A 145 19.92 -4.66 -10.95
C LEU A 145 19.98 -4.41 -12.45
N ILE A 146 20.09 -3.15 -12.87
CA ILE A 146 20.17 -2.82 -14.31
C ILE A 146 21.36 -3.52 -14.98
N ALA A 147 22.47 -3.70 -14.27
CA ALA A 147 23.64 -4.41 -14.78
C ALA A 147 23.47 -5.94 -14.81
N LEU A 148 22.62 -6.51 -13.94
CA LEU A 148 22.35 -7.95 -13.83
C LEU A 148 21.21 -8.45 -14.72
N PHE A 149 20.45 -7.54 -15.34
CA PHE A 149 19.41 -7.88 -16.28
C PHE A 149 19.96 -8.69 -17.45
N GLN A 150 19.33 -9.83 -17.75
CA GLN A 150 19.76 -10.71 -18.84
C GLN A 150 19.27 -10.16 -20.19
N GLY A 151 20.04 -10.37 -21.25
CA GLY A 151 19.68 -9.87 -22.57
C GLY A 151 20.47 -10.59 -23.66
N PRO A 152 20.20 -10.29 -24.95
CA PRO A 152 20.98 -10.86 -26.03
C PRO A 152 22.37 -10.26 -25.93
N THR A 153 23.34 -11.06 -25.47
CA THR A 153 24.75 -10.71 -25.23
C THR A 153 25.18 -9.38 -25.88
N HIS A 154 25.04 -8.28 -25.14
CA HIS A 154 25.47 -6.93 -25.51
C HIS A 154 24.87 -6.31 -26.81
N LYS A 155 23.61 -6.58 -27.16
CA LYS A 155 22.90 -5.84 -28.22
C LYS A 155 21.48 -5.44 -27.81
N PRO A 156 21.28 -4.24 -27.23
CA PRO A 156 19.97 -3.76 -26.76
C PRO A 156 18.93 -3.50 -27.87
N THR A 157 19.20 -3.88 -29.12
CA THR A 157 18.33 -3.62 -30.28
C THR A 157 17.71 -4.88 -30.88
N GLU A 158 18.08 -6.08 -30.43
CA GLU A 158 17.51 -7.34 -30.93
C GLU A 158 16.38 -7.80 -30.00
N ALA A 159 15.20 -8.12 -30.56
CA ALA A 159 14.06 -8.59 -29.77
C ALA A 159 14.31 -10.01 -29.25
N CYS A 160 14.07 -10.24 -27.96
CA CYS A 160 14.35 -11.51 -27.30
C CYS A 160 13.58 -12.72 -27.86
N THR A 161 12.49 -12.48 -28.57
CA THR A 161 11.71 -13.50 -29.29
C THR A 161 12.36 -13.98 -30.59
N THR A 162 13.43 -13.33 -31.06
CA THR A 162 14.04 -13.59 -32.38
C THR A 162 15.49 -14.08 -32.32
N VAL A 163 16.08 -14.12 -31.13
CA VAL A 163 17.49 -14.48 -30.92
C VAL A 163 17.66 -15.96 -30.58
N THR A 164 18.83 -16.52 -30.84
CA THR A 164 19.11 -17.95 -30.60
C THR A 164 19.19 -18.35 -29.13
N ASN A 165 19.32 -17.36 -28.24
CA ASN A 165 19.41 -17.53 -26.78
C ASN A 165 18.12 -17.06 -26.06
N TRP A 166 16.98 -17.22 -26.72
CA TRP A 166 15.66 -16.80 -26.26
C TRP A 166 15.26 -17.35 -24.88
N GLN A 167 15.81 -18.50 -24.46
CA GLN A 167 15.52 -19.18 -23.19
C GLN A 167 15.85 -18.36 -21.94
N TYR A 168 16.61 -17.27 -22.11
CA TYR A 168 17.08 -16.40 -21.03
C TYR A 168 17.38 -14.99 -21.53
N CYS A 169 16.78 -14.61 -22.66
CA CYS A 169 16.91 -13.26 -23.17
C CYS A 169 15.83 -12.39 -22.51
N GLY A 170 16.26 -11.47 -21.65
CA GLY A 170 15.40 -10.69 -20.75
C GLY A 170 15.28 -11.33 -19.36
N GLY A 171 14.63 -10.66 -18.41
CA GLY A 171 14.49 -11.14 -17.04
C GLY A 171 15.77 -11.17 -16.21
N TYR A 172 15.70 -11.86 -15.07
CA TYR A 172 16.74 -11.94 -14.05
C TYR A 172 17.03 -13.38 -13.61
N ASN A 173 18.30 -13.67 -13.34
CA ASN A 173 18.74 -14.91 -12.69
C ASN A 173 18.91 -14.73 -11.18
N TYR A 174 18.76 -15.81 -10.42
CA TYR A 174 19.00 -15.82 -8.97
C TYR A 174 20.48 -15.73 -8.58
N ASP A 175 21.40 -15.76 -9.53
CA ASP A 175 22.85 -15.68 -9.30
C ASP A 175 23.50 -14.78 -10.36
N PHE A 176 24.81 -14.49 -10.21
CA PHE A 176 25.56 -13.63 -11.14
C PHE A 176 25.86 -14.29 -12.50
N GLY A 177 25.52 -15.57 -12.66
CA GLY A 177 25.69 -16.30 -13.90
C GLY A 177 24.86 -15.71 -15.02
N THR A 178 25.44 -15.70 -16.22
CA THR A 178 24.74 -15.37 -17.45
C THR A 178 24.14 -16.62 -18.07
N GLY A 179 23.05 -16.48 -18.82
CA GLY A 179 22.53 -17.59 -19.61
C GLY A 179 21.38 -18.36 -18.95
N ARG A 180 20.71 -17.74 -17.98
CA ARG A 180 19.49 -18.22 -17.34
C ARG A 180 18.67 -17.02 -16.88
N SER A 181 17.35 -17.12 -16.97
CA SER A 181 16.41 -16.21 -16.31
C SER A 181 15.31 -17.03 -15.63
N ASP A 182 14.62 -16.41 -14.69
CA ASP A 182 13.52 -17.00 -13.93
C ASP A 182 12.42 -15.95 -13.74
N GLU A 183 11.17 -16.30 -14.03
CA GLU A 183 10.07 -15.32 -14.04
C GLU A 183 9.74 -14.78 -12.65
N SER A 184 9.74 -15.62 -11.62
CA SER A 184 9.46 -15.18 -10.25
C SER A 184 10.49 -14.15 -9.77
N ASN A 185 11.78 -14.44 -10.00
CA ASN A 185 12.88 -13.54 -9.67
C ASN A 185 12.87 -12.28 -10.53
N THR A 186 12.50 -12.41 -11.79
CA THR A 186 12.28 -11.28 -12.68
C THR A 186 11.25 -10.34 -12.08
N GLY A 187 10.15 -10.90 -11.58
CA GLY A 187 9.11 -10.15 -10.94
C GLY A 187 9.58 -9.34 -9.72
N PHE A 188 10.41 -9.93 -8.85
CA PHE A 188 11.01 -9.22 -7.71
C PHE A 188 11.94 -8.08 -8.14
N GLY A 189 12.79 -8.32 -9.14
CA GLY A 189 13.70 -7.32 -9.69
C GLY A 189 12.96 -6.13 -10.28
N LEU A 190 11.95 -6.39 -11.13
CA LEU A 190 11.14 -5.34 -11.76
C LEU A 190 10.33 -4.55 -10.74
N THR A 191 9.73 -5.20 -9.73
CA THR A 191 9.00 -4.50 -8.67
C THR A 191 9.90 -3.53 -7.91
N GLY A 192 11.14 -3.94 -7.60
CA GLY A 192 12.13 -3.07 -6.97
C GLY A 192 12.49 -1.85 -7.84
N LEU A 193 12.65 -2.05 -9.15
CA LEU A 193 12.89 -0.96 -10.10
C LEU A 193 11.68 -0.03 -10.23
N GLU A 194 10.47 -0.57 -10.35
CA GLU A 194 9.27 0.24 -10.51
C GLU A 194 9.07 1.18 -9.31
N LEU A 195 9.08 0.63 -8.10
CA LEU A 195 8.86 1.38 -6.85
C LEU A 195 9.95 2.43 -6.56
N THR A 196 11.10 2.36 -7.24
CA THR A 196 12.24 3.25 -7.02
C THR A 196 12.57 4.15 -8.21
N GLY A 197 11.66 4.28 -9.18
CA GLY A 197 11.78 5.25 -10.28
C GLY A 197 11.50 4.67 -11.67
N GLY A 198 10.75 3.57 -11.75
CA GLY A 198 10.38 2.94 -13.01
C GLY A 198 11.41 1.95 -13.55
N VAL A 199 10.93 0.99 -14.34
CA VAL A 199 11.77 0.14 -15.19
C VAL A 199 12.37 0.98 -16.34
N PRO A 200 13.69 0.93 -16.59
CA PRO A 200 14.28 1.66 -17.70
C PRO A 200 13.71 1.21 -19.06
N ALA A 201 13.33 2.14 -19.92
CA ALA A 201 12.70 1.84 -21.21
C ALA A 201 13.52 0.90 -22.12
N ALA A 202 14.86 0.94 -22.02
CA ALA A 202 15.75 0.04 -22.76
C ALA A 202 15.66 -1.43 -22.27
N LEU A 203 15.38 -1.64 -20.98
CA LEU A 203 15.13 -2.98 -20.43
C LEU A 203 13.71 -3.43 -20.73
N ALA A 204 12.73 -2.55 -20.57
CA ALA A 204 11.31 -2.85 -20.78
C ALA A 204 11.03 -3.50 -22.15
N THR A 205 11.66 -3.02 -23.22
CA THR A 205 11.47 -3.64 -24.55
C THR A 205 12.02 -5.06 -24.63
N LEU A 206 13.13 -5.34 -23.95
CA LEU A 206 13.74 -6.67 -23.91
C LEU A 206 12.93 -7.60 -23.00
N ASP A 207 12.48 -7.09 -21.86
CA ASP A 207 11.73 -7.85 -20.86
C ASP A 207 10.34 -8.23 -21.37
N VAL A 208 9.64 -7.36 -22.12
CA VAL A 208 8.43 -7.77 -22.85
C VAL A 208 8.68 -8.99 -23.74
N GLY A 209 9.86 -9.12 -24.35
CA GLY A 209 10.22 -10.33 -25.10
C GLY A 209 10.38 -11.57 -24.21
N TRP A 210 10.95 -11.40 -23.02
CA TRP A 210 11.03 -12.45 -21.99
C TRP A 210 9.63 -12.89 -21.53
N GLN A 211 8.76 -11.94 -21.18
CA GLN A 211 7.37 -12.19 -20.81
C GLN A 211 6.61 -12.99 -21.88
N ARG A 212 6.86 -12.69 -23.15
CA ARG A 212 6.27 -13.45 -24.28
C ARG A 212 6.80 -14.88 -24.38
N ASN A 213 8.05 -15.12 -24.01
CA ASN A 213 8.67 -16.43 -24.08
C ASN A 213 8.20 -17.37 -22.96
N VAL A 214 7.91 -16.83 -21.77
CA VAL A 214 7.40 -17.59 -20.61
C VAL A 214 5.88 -17.74 -20.59
N GLN A 215 5.15 -17.02 -21.45
CA GLN A 215 3.70 -17.08 -21.46
C GLN A 215 3.16 -18.32 -22.19
N GLU A 216 2.22 -19.02 -21.55
CA GLU A 216 1.58 -20.24 -22.03
C GLU A 216 0.37 -19.94 -22.93
N ILE A 217 0.64 -19.45 -24.15
CA ILE A 217 -0.37 -19.12 -25.17
C ILE A 217 -0.07 -19.80 -26.50
N ALA A 218 -1.12 -20.13 -27.26
CA ALA A 218 -0.98 -20.85 -28.55
C ALA A 218 -0.12 -20.13 -29.60
N SER A 219 0.04 -18.81 -29.51
CA SER A 219 0.91 -18.03 -30.41
C SER A 219 2.38 -18.05 -30.00
N ASN A 220 2.71 -18.44 -28.76
CA ASN A 220 4.08 -18.59 -28.31
C ASN A 220 4.58 -19.99 -28.71
N THR A 221 5.58 -20.06 -29.59
CA THR A 221 6.16 -21.33 -30.04
C THR A 221 6.98 -22.04 -28.97
N HIS A 222 7.25 -21.39 -27.85
CA HIS A 222 7.97 -21.94 -26.70
C HIS A 222 7.01 -22.48 -25.63
N ALA A 223 5.72 -22.18 -25.74
CA ALA A 223 4.71 -22.63 -24.78
C ALA A 223 4.47 -24.14 -24.87
N THR A 224 4.21 -24.75 -23.73
CA THR A 224 3.79 -26.15 -23.57
C THR A 224 2.28 -26.28 -23.38
N GLN A 225 1.61 -25.19 -23.00
CA GLN A 225 0.19 -25.02 -22.83
C GLN A 225 -0.32 -23.79 -23.61
N ALA A 226 -1.63 -23.57 -23.59
CA ALA A 226 -2.33 -22.48 -24.26
C ALA A 226 -3.45 -21.95 -23.35
N ASP A 227 -3.23 -21.97 -22.04
CA ASP A 227 -4.20 -21.57 -21.02
C ASP A 227 -4.12 -20.10 -20.62
N GLY A 228 -3.09 -19.39 -21.08
CA GLY A 228 -2.85 -17.98 -20.78
C GLY A 228 -1.92 -17.72 -19.60
N GLY A 229 -1.56 -18.77 -18.86
CA GLY A 229 -0.70 -18.70 -17.67
C GLY A 229 0.75 -18.29 -17.97
N GLY A 230 1.52 -18.09 -16.91
CA GLY A 230 2.98 -17.93 -16.99
C GLY A 230 3.74 -19.19 -16.58
N SER A 231 5.01 -19.27 -16.95
CA SER A 231 5.95 -20.28 -16.48
C SER A 231 7.22 -19.65 -15.90
N TYR A 232 7.94 -20.38 -15.05
CA TYR A 232 9.25 -19.93 -14.56
C TYR A 232 10.27 -19.73 -15.70
N GLN A 233 10.20 -20.56 -16.75
CA GLN A 233 11.12 -20.56 -17.87
C GLN A 233 10.45 -20.99 -19.19
N PRO A 234 10.91 -20.45 -20.34
CA PRO A 234 10.37 -20.82 -21.64
C PRO A 234 10.57 -22.31 -21.97
N GLY A 235 9.49 -23.01 -22.31
CA GLY A 235 9.53 -24.38 -22.83
C GLY A 235 10.12 -25.43 -21.90
N THR A 236 10.15 -25.19 -20.59
CA THR A 236 10.69 -26.16 -19.64
C THR A 236 9.76 -27.33 -19.33
N ASP A 237 10.29 -28.54 -19.50
CA ASP A 237 9.74 -29.84 -19.08
C ASP A 237 9.84 -30.11 -17.57
N TYR A 238 9.91 -29.08 -16.69
CA TYR A 238 9.79 -29.29 -15.24
C TYR A 238 8.33 -29.61 -14.93
N THR A 239 7.89 -30.80 -15.33
CA THR A 239 6.64 -31.39 -14.91
C THR A 239 6.61 -31.37 -13.37
N PRO A 240 5.68 -30.65 -12.72
CA PRO A 240 4.44 -30.06 -13.28
C PRO A 240 4.25 -28.53 -13.15
N PHE A 241 5.28 -27.70 -12.90
CA PHE A 241 5.09 -26.29 -12.48
C PHE A 241 5.05 -25.27 -13.64
N VAL A 242 4.10 -25.44 -14.57
CA VAL A 242 3.71 -24.39 -15.53
C VAL A 242 2.31 -23.90 -15.21
N SER A 243 1.98 -22.67 -15.60
CA SER A 243 0.67 -22.06 -15.38
C SER A 243 0.24 -22.10 -13.91
N ASN A 244 1.04 -21.47 -13.06
CA ASN A 244 0.74 -21.28 -11.64
C ASN A 244 0.51 -19.80 -11.31
N ALA A 245 0.06 -19.55 -10.08
CA ALA A 245 -0.25 -18.21 -9.59
C ALA A 245 0.97 -17.27 -9.50
N ASN A 246 2.13 -17.80 -9.08
CA ASN A 246 3.35 -17.03 -8.87
C ASN A 246 3.84 -16.43 -10.19
N ASP A 247 3.97 -17.28 -11.21
CA ASP A 247 4.50 -16.90 -12.52
C ASP A 247 3.49 -16.09 -13.32
N THR A 248 2.20 -16.44 -13.26
CA THR A 248 1.16 -15.67 -13.97
C THR A 248 1.04 -14.26 -13.41
N GLY A 249 1.09 -14.11 -12.07
CA GLY A 249 1.12 -12.79 -11.45
C GLY A 249 2.35 -11.99 -11.85
N SER A 250 3.53 -12.62 -11.83
CA SER A 250 4.81 -12.02 -12.23
C SER A 250 4.82 -11.57 -13.68
N LEU A 251 4.34 -12.43 -14.58
CA LEU A 251 4.12 -12.15 -15.99
C LEU A 251 3.28 -10.89 -16.20
N LEU A 252 2.16 -10.79 -15.49
CA LEU A 252 1.22 -9.69 -15.67
C LEU A 252 1.78 -8.35 -15.24
N PHE A 253 2.44 -8.27 -14.08
CA PHE A 253 3.04 -7.00 -13.68
C PHE A 253 4.33 -6.72 -14.45
N GLY A 254 5.05 -7.72 -14.95
CA GLY A 254 6.15 -7.52 -15.91
C GLY A 254 5.65 -6.78 -17.15
N TYR A 255 4.60 -7.29 -17.79
CA TYR A 255 3.92 -6.58 -18.87
C TYR A 255 3.44 -5.17 -18.47
N GLY A 256 2.92 -5.01 -17.25
CA GLY A 256 2.34 -3.75 -16.77
C GLY A 256 3.39 -2.66 -16.57
N TYR A 257 4.46 -2.98 -15.86
CA TYR A 257 5.59 -2.09 -15.61
C TYR A 257 6.31 -1.68 -16.92
N ASP A 258 6.31 -2.58 -17.91
CA ASP A 258 6.89 -2.31 -19.23
C ASP A 258 5.94 -1.61 -20.21
N GLY A 259 4.72 -1.31 -19.78
CA GLY A 259 3.76 -0.49 -20.53
C GLY A 259 3.02 -1.25 -21.63
N VAL A 260 2.89 -2.57 -21.55
CA VAL A 260 2.01 -3.33 -22.45
C VAL A 260 0.56 -3.01 -22.09
N PRO A 261 -0.28 -2.58 -23.05
CA PRO A 261 -1.63 -2.13 -22.75
C PRO A 261 -2.55 -3.31 -22.39
N ALA A 262 -3.56 -3.05 -21.55
CA ALA A 262 -4.59 -4.03 -21.21
C ALA A 262 -5.25 -4.69 -22.43
N ALA A 263 -5.39 -3.98 -23.56
CA ALA A 263 -6.00 -4.50 -24.78
C ALA A 263 -5.14 -5.56 -25.52
N ASP A 264 -3.89 -5.77 -25.10
CA ASP A 264 -3.02 -6.81 -25.66
C ASP A 264 -3.60 -8.20 -25.41
N ALA A 265 -3.58 -9.07 -26.43
CA ALA A 265 -4.19 -10.39 -26.35
C ALA A 265 -3.52 -11.30 -25.31
N GLY A 266 -2.19 -11.19 -25.14
CA GLY A 266 -1.46 -11.93 -24.11
C GLY A 266 -1.82 -11.43 -22.71
N VAL A 267 -1.93 -10.11 -22.53
CA VAL A 267 -2.39 -9.53 -21.26
C VAL A 267 -3.81 -9.99 -20.92
N GLN A 268 -4.74 -9.95 -21.87
CA GLN A 268 -6.11 -10.44 -21.66
C GLN A 268 -6.16 -11.93 -21.29
N ALA A 269 -5.34 -12.77 -21.94
CA ALA A 269 -5.24 -14.19 -21.59
C ALA A 269 -4.69 -14.40 -20.18
N GLY A 270 -3.63 -13.68 -19.80
CA GLY A 270 -3.05 -13.75 -18.46
C GLY A 270 -4.01 -13.25 -17.37
N ILE A 271 -4.73 -12.14 -17.61
CA ILE A 271 -5.73 -11.63 -16.66
C ILE A 271 -6.85 -12.65 -16.47
N LYS A 272 -7.30 -13.30 -17.56
CA LYS A 272 -8.32 -14.33 -17.48
C LYS A 272 -7.84 -15.48 -16.59
N PHE A 273 -6.70 -16.08 -16.92
CA PHE A 273 -6.10 -17.17 -16.15
C PHE A 273 -5.90 -16.79 -14.67
N ALA A 274 -5.38 -15.59 -14.39
CA ALA A 274 -5.16 -15.11 -13.03
C ALA A 274 -6.47 -14.95 -12.22
N ASN A 275 -7.58 -14.60 -12.86
CA ASN A 275 -8.89 -14.60 -12.21
C ASN A 275 -9.40 -16.02 -11.95
N ASP A 276 -9.18 -16.96 -12.88
CA ASP A 276 -9.53 -18.37 -12.66
C ASP A 276 -8.74 -18.96 -11.48
N VAL A 277 -7.45 -18.61 -11.32
CA VAL A 277 -6.66 -18.98 -10.13
C VAL A 277 -7.31 -18.47 -8.84
N LEU A 278 -7.74 -17.20 -8.80
CA LEU A 278 -8.42 -16.64 -7.61
C LEU A 278 -9.75 -17.36 -7.34
N ASP A 279 -10.50 -17.69 -8.38
CA ASP A 279 -11.75 -18.46 -8.26
C ASP A 279 -11.48 -19.87 -7.69
N VAL A 280 -10.40 -20.53 -8.11
CA VAL A 280 -9.97 -21.79 -7.50
C VAL A 280 -9.63 -21.60 -6.03
N TYR A 281 -8.89 -20.56 -5.66
CA TYR A 281 -8.60 -20.27 -4.25
C TYR A 281 -9.86 -19.99 -3.41
N GLU A 282 -10.89 -19.36 -3.96
CA GLU A 282 -12.18 -19.23 -3.29
C GLU A 282 -12.86 -20.59 -3.07
N LEU A 283 -12.83 -21.46 -4.09
CA LEU A 283 -13.35 -22.83 -3.99
C LEU A 283 -12.57 -23.70 -2.98
N THR A 284 -11.27 -23.46 -2.84
CA THR A 284 -10.36 -24.24 -1.97
C THR A 284 -9.90 -23.46 -0.75
N LYS A 285 -10.68 -22.48 -0.29
CA LYS A 285 -10.36 -21.59 0.84
C LYS A 285 -10.04 -22.32 2.15
N ALA A 286 -10.47 -23.58 2.31
CA ALA A 286 -10.13 -24.41 3.44
C ALA A 286 -8.72 -25.03 3.36
N THR A 287 -8.18 -25.23 2.16
CA THR A 287 -6.88 -25.86 1.90
C THR A 287 -5.76 -24.83 1.93
N ARG A 288 -5.90 -23.73 1.15
CA ARG A 288 -4.94 -22.62 1.09
C ARG A 288 -3.52 -23.04 0.66
N ASP A 289 -3.45 -24.03 -0.22
CA ASP A 289 -2.23 -24.42 -0.94
C ASP A 289 -2.16 -23.67 -2.26
N GLY A 290 -0.94 -23.49 -2.78
CA GLY A 290 -0.74 -23.00 -4.15
C GLY A 290 -1.37 -23.94 -5.17
N VAL A 291 -1.80 -23.38 -6.31
CA VAL A 291 -2.42 -24.14 -7.40
C VAL A 291 -1.76 -23.86 -8.74
N TYR A 292 -1.78 -24.87 -9.59
CA TYR A 292 -1.37 -24.79 -10.99
C TYR A 292 -2.39 -25.51 -11.88
N HIS A 293 -2.35 -25.19 -13.17
CA HIS A 293 -3.24 -25.76 -14.16
C HIS A 293 -2.49 -26.71 -15.09
N ALA A 294 -3.01 -27.93 -15.23
CA ALA A 294 -2.30 -29.03 -15.91
C ALA A 294 -2.88 -29.43 -17.27
N ALA A 295 -3.87 -28.69 -17.79
CA ALA A 295 -4.42 -28.95 -19.12
C ALA A 295 -3.88 -27.98 -20.17
N THR A 296 -3.73 -28.50 -21.38
CA THR A 296 -3.21 -27.75 -22.52
C THR A 296 -4.00 -26.49 -22.85
N ASN A 297 -5.31 -26.44 -22.58
CA ASN A 297 -6.13 -25.28 -22.95
C ASN A 297 -6.78 -24.71 -21.71
N GLU A 298 -7.06 -23.41 -21.75
CA GLU A 298 -7.74 -22.72 -20.67
C GLU A 298 -9.06 -23.41 -20.29
N GLU A 299 -9.29 -23.50 -18.97
CA GLU A 299 -10.53 -23.98 -18.37
C GLU A 299 -10.95 -23.08 -17.21
N ALA A 300 -12.26 -22.95 -17.02
CA ALA A 300 -12.79 -22.22 -15.88
C ALA A 300 -12.42 -22.91 -14.56
N ALA A 301 -12.32 -22.14 -13.49
CA ALA A 301 -12.04 -22.65 -12.15
C ALA A 301 -12.95 -23.81 -11.72
N CYS A 302 -12.34 -24.83 -11.15
CA CYS A 302 -13.02 -25.98 -10.55
C CYS A 302 -12.24 -26.47 -9.32
N VAL A 303 -12.88 -27.32 -8.51
CA VAL A 303 -12.25 -27.88 -7.31
C VAL A 303 -11.17 -28.88 -7.74
N PRO A 304 -9.88 -28.68 -7.40
CA PRO A 304 -8.81 -29.63 -7.71
C PRO A 304 -9.14 -31.05 -7.23
N GLY A 305 -8.91 -32.03 -8.10
CA GLY A 305 -9.24 -33.44 -7.85
C GLY A 305 -10.70 -33.84 -8.13
N ALA A 306 -11.58 -32.91 -8.51
CA ALA A 306 -12.90 -33.25 -9.03
C ALA A 306 -12.80 -33.90 -10.43
N ASN A 307 -13.78 -34.74 -10.78
CA ASN A 307 -13.79 -35.40 -12.09
C ASN A 307 -13.87 -34.38 -13.24
N GLY A 308 -12.89 -34.40 -14.14
CA GLY A 308 -12.79 -33.47 -15.26
C GLY A 308 -12.20 -32.09 -14.92
N CYS A 309 -11.67 -31.92 -13.70
CA CYS A 309 -10.91 -30.73 -13.31
C CYS A 309 -9.41 -30.97 -13.50
N HIS A 310 -8.70 -30.03 -14.12
CA HIS A 310 -7.26 -30.11 -14.38
C HIS A 310 -6.44 -29.15 -13.52
N TRP A 311 -7.09 -28.34 -12.69
CA TRP A 311 -6.45 -27.64 -11.58
C TRP A 311 -5.90 -28.64 -10.54
N GLN A 312 -4.69 -28.37 -10.06
CA GLN A 312 -3.97 -29.21 -9.11
C GLN A 312 -3.34 -28.37 -7.99
N PHE A 313 -3.17 -28.99 -6.82
CA PHE A 313 -2.39 -28.38 -5.74
C PHE A 313 -0.90 -28.60 -5.97
N GLU A 314 -0.10 -27.56 -5.71
CA GLU A 314 1.38 -27.60 -5.80
C GLU A 314 2.01 -28.50 -4.73
N GLY A 315 1.28 -28.76 -3.63
CA GLY A 315 1.74 -29.53 -2.48
C GLY A 315 2.68 -28.73 -1.58
N SER A 316 2.97 -29.29 -0.39
CA SER A 316 3.67 -28.57 0.68
C SER A 316 5.19 -28.40 0.47
N SER A 317 5.78 -29.04 -0.53
CA SER A 317 7.22 -28.95 -0.83
C SER A 317 7.59 -27.78 -1.75
N GLU A 318 6.62 -27.26 -2.50
CA GLU A 318 6.82 -26.21 -3.50
C GLU A 318 6.03 -24.94 -3.15
N GLY A 319 5.08 -25.04 -2.22
CA GLY A 319 4.07 -24.02 -1.91
C GLY A 319 4.57 -22.58 -1.76
N GLY A 320 3.65 -21.65 -1.95
CA GLY A 320 3.91 -20.22 -1.90
C GLY A 320 2.63 -19.41 -1.90
N TYR A 321 1.59 -19.88 -1.20
CA TYR A 321 0.25 -19.30 -1.30
C TYR A 321 0.23 -17.78 -1.07
N HIS A 322 0.95 -17.28 -0.07
CA HIS A 322 0.99 -15.84 0.21
C HIS A 322 1.78 -15.06 -0.84
N TYR A 323 2.84 -15.67 -1.38
CA TYR A 323 3.55 -15.14 -2.54
C TYR A 323 2.61 -15.08 -3.76
N SER A 324 1.82 -16.13 -4.02
CA SER A 324 0.79 -16.15 -5.06
C SER A 324 -0.23 -15.03 -4.88
N MET A 325 -0.72 -14.81 -3.66
CA MET A 325 -1.66 -13.73 -3.38
C MET A 325 -1.03 -12.37 -3.68
N TRP A 326 0.25 -12.18 -3.34
CA TRP A 326 0.99 -10.97 -3.70
C TRP A 326 1.15 -10.82 -5.22
N SER A 327 1.66 -11.84 -5.91
CA SER A 327 1.93 -11.80 -7.35
C SER A 327 0.65 -11.52 -8.15
N LEU A 328 -0.44 -12.24 -7.87
CA LEU A 328 -1.74 -12.05 -8.51
C LEU A 328 -2.31 -10.66 -8.24
N SER A 329 -2.22 -10.19 -6.98
CA SER A 329 -2.72 -8.88 -6.62
C SER A 329 -2.00 -7.77 -7.38
N LYS A 330 -0.67 -7.85 -7.49
CA LYS A 330 0.15 -6.90 -8.25
C LYS A 330 -0.13 -7.02 -9.75
N GLY A 331 -0.05 -8.23 -10.30
CA GLY A 331 -0.23 -8.50 -11.72
C GLY A 331 -1.57 -8.02 -12.27
N ILE A 332 -2.67 -8.44 -11.65
CA ILE A 332 -4.01 -8.00 -12.07
C ILE A 332 -4.20 -6.50 -11.78
N GLY A 333 -3.62 -6.01 -10.68
CA GLY A 333 -3.71 -4.62 -10.23
C GLY A 333 -3.14 -3.58 -11.20
N GLU A 334 -2.22 -3.96 -12.08
CA GLU A 334 -1.71 -3.08 -13.15
C GLU A 334 -2.78 -2.75 -14.20
N TYR A 335 -3.80 -3.61 -14.35
CA TYR A 335 -4.82 -3.48 -15.40
C TYR A 335 -6.22 -3.26 -14.87
N VAL A 336 -6.49 -3.70 -13.64
CA VAL A 336 -7.80 -3.63 -13.01
C VAL A 336 -7.67 -2.87 -11.70
N SER A 337 -8.46 -1.81 -11.54
CA SER A 337 -8.45 -1.05 -10.29
C SER A 337 -8.96 -1.89 -9.12
N PRO A 338 -8.28 -1.88 -7.96
CA PRO A 338 -8.75 -2.51 -6.74
C PRO A 338 -10.12 -1.95 -6.31
N ASN A 339 -11.08 -2.84 -6.01
CA ASN A 339 -12.40 -2.43 -5.51
C ASN A 339 -12.97 -3.42 -4.50
N LEU A 340 -12.95 -3.08 -3.21
CA LEU A 340 -13.50 -3.92 -2.13
C LEU A 340 -15.03 -3.94 -2.08
N ALA A 341 -15.72 -2.99 -2.73
CA ALA A 341 -17.18 -2.93 -2.74
C ALA A 341 -17.80 -3.88 -3.79
N ASP A 342 -17.01 -4.34 -4.75
CA ASP A 342 -17.41 -5.30 -5.76
C ASP A 342 -16.85 -6.67 -5.41
N THR A 343 -17.72 -7.59 -4.98
CA THR A 343 -17.33 -8.95 -4.58
C THR A 343 -16.72 -9.76 -5.72
N SER A 344 -16.94 -9.37 -6.97
CA SER A 344 -16.37 -10.04 -8.15
C SER A 344 -14.98 -9.53 -8.53
N ASN A 345 -14.58 -8.38 -7.98
CA ASN A 345 -13.27 -7.79 -8.24
C ASN A 345 -12.15 -8.66 -7.63
N PHE A 346 -11.06 -8.83 -8.38
CA PHE A 346 -9.89 -9.61 -7.94
C PHE A 346 -9.42 -9.22 -6.53
N TYR A 347 -9.47 -7.93 -6.20
CA TYR A 347 -8.95 -7.44 -4.95
C TYR A 347 -9.86 -7.75 -3.75
N ALA A 348 -11.17 -7.78 -3.96
CA ALA A 348 -12.12 -8.23 -2.93
C ALA A 348 -11.88 -9.70 -2.57
N LYS A 349 -11.60 -10.54 -3.58
CA LYS A 349 -11.24 -11.96 -3.38
C LYS A 349 -9.91 -12.10 -2.64
N VAL A 350 -8.88 -11.36 -3.07
CA VAL A 350 -7.57 -11.34 -2.39
C VAL A 350 -7.72 -10.96 -0.93
N ALA A 351 -8.45 -9.88 -0.65
CA ALA A 351 -8.67 -9.40 0.70
C ALA A 351 -9.43 -10.43 1.55
N ASP A 352 -10.50 -11.02 1.02
CA ASP A 352 -11.25 -12.06 1.72
C ASP A 352 -10.38 -13.28 2.06
N LEU A 353 -9.66 -13.80 1.08
CA LEU A 353 -8.77 -14.95 1.25
C LEU A 353 -7.74 -14.69 2.36
N LEU A 354 -7.06 -13.54 2.34
CA LEU A 354 -6.02 -13.21 3.31
C LEU A 354 -6.60 -12.85 4.69
N VAL A 355 -7.60 -11.98 4.78
CA VAL A 355 -8.17 -11.54 6.06
C VAL A 355 -8.76 -12.71 6.83
N THR A 356 -9.41 -13.66 6.13
CA THR A 356 -9.99 -14.84 6.78
C THR A 356 -8.96 -15.91 7.16
N GLN A 357 -7.73 -15.83 6.63
CA GLN A 357 -6.64 -16.74 7.03
C GLN A 357 -5.95 -16.32 8.31
N GLN A 358 -5.98 -15.02 8.59
CA GLN A 358 -5.10 -14.42 9.56
C GLN A 358 -5.25 -15.08 10.94
N SER A 359 -4.12 -15.51 11.49
CA SER A 359 -4.06 -16.14 12.81
C SER A 359 -4.42 -15.13 13.91
N ALA A 360 -4.83 -15.65 15.07
CA ALA A 360 -5.21 -14.81 16.21
C ALA A 360 -4.06 -13.90 16.71
N ASP A 361 -2.80 -14.30 16.50
CA ASP A 361 -1.62 -13.50 16.84
C ASP A 361 -1.27 -12.43 15.79
N GLY A 362 -2.05 -12.36 14.69
CA GLY A 362 -1.87 -11.42 13.59
C GLY A 362 -1.01 -11.93 12.45
N SER A 363 -0.36 -13.08 12.59
CA SER A 363 0.47 -13.65 11.53
C SER A 363 -0.33 -14.36 10.44
N TRP A 364 0.32 -14.60 9.31
CA TRP A 364 -0.13 -15.57 8.30
C TRP A 364 0.72 -16.84 8.38
N PRO A 365 0.09 -18.02 8.28
CA PRO A 365 0.81 -19.28 8.39
C PRO A 365 1.76 -19.45 7.20
N GLN A 366 2.95 -19.99 7.43
CA GLN A 366 3.82 -20.42 6.33
C GLN A 366 3.18 -21.59 5.56
N ASN A 367 3.34 -21.63 4.24
CA ASN A 367 2.94 -22.75 3.40
C ASN A 367 3.97 -23.02 2.28
N GLY A 368 5.03 -23.76 2.63
CA GLY A 368 5.96 -24.33 1.67
C GLY A 368 7.26 -23.55 1.52
N ARG A 369 7.81 -23.60 0.30
CA ARG A 369 9.15 -23.12 -0.04
C ARG A 369 9.19 -21.61 -0.25
N ASP A 370 8.20 -21.05 -0.94
CA ASP A 370 8.27 -19.67 -1.46
C ASP A 370 7.75 -18.61 -0.46
N ASP A 371 7.10 -19.04 0.63
CA ASP A 371 6.81 -18.23 1.81
C ASP A 371 7.50 -18.81 3.07
N ALA A 372 8.79 -19.16 2.91
CA ALA A 372 9.67 -19.96 3.77
C ALA A 372 9.72 -19.67 5.30
N SER A 373 9.01 -18.66 5.78
CA SER A 373 8.80 -18.40 7.20
C SER A 373 7.49 -17.68 7.45
N VAL A 374 7.01 -17.73 8.70
CA VAL A 374 5.83 -16.97 9.14
C VAL A 374 6.03 -15.46 8.98
N ILE A 375 7.27 -14.96 9.07
CA ILE A 375 7.60 -13.55 8.80
C ILE A 375 7.42 -13.25 7.31
N GLY A 376 7.96 -14.11 6.43
CA GLY A 376 7.80 -14.00 4.99
C GLY A 376 6.33 -14.04 4.56
N ALA A 377 5.58 -15.05 4.98
CA ALA A 377 4.15 -15.19 4.71
C ALA A 377 3.35 -13.98 5.20
N THR A 378 3.64 -13.48 6.42
CA THR A 378 3.01 -12.27 6.95
C THR A 378 3.33 -11.04 6.10
N GLY A 379 4.59 -10.89 5.70
CA GLY A 379 5.03 -9.78 4.86
C GLY A 379 4.38 -9.77 3.47
N PHE A 380 4.34 -10.92 2.79
CA PHE A 380 3.66 -11.06 1.50
C PHE A 380 2.17 -10.76 1.59
N SER A 381 1.49 -11.28 2.62
CA SER A 381 0.07 -11.00 2.86
C SER A 381 -0.19 -9.52 3.07
N ILE A 382 0.60 -8.84 3.90
CA ILE A 382 0.47 -7.39 4.10
C ILE A 382 0.77 -6.64 2.81
N PHE A 383 1.77 -7.06 2.04
CA PHE A 383 2.12 -6.40 0.79
C PHE A 383 1.02 -6.54 -0.27
N ALA A 384 0.38 -7.71 -0.36
CA ALA A 384 -0.81 -7.92 -1.19
C ALA A 384 -1.97 -7.02 -0.74
N LEU A 385 -2.25 -6.97 0.57
CA LEU A 385 -3.27 -6.09 1.16
C LEU A 385 -2.93 -4.59 1.06
N GLY A 386 -1.69 -4.24 0.71
CA GLY A 386 -1.24 -2.87 0.54
C GLY A 386 -1.80 -2.18 -0.70
N LEU A 387 -2.29 -2.93 -1.68
CA LEU A 387 -3.03 -2.38 -2.83
C LEU A 387 -4.37 -1.77 -2.44
N ALA A 388 -4.82 -1.96 -1.20
CA ALA A 388 -6.00 -1.30 -0.68
C ALA A 388 -5.80 0.19 -0.46
N ALA A 389 -4.55 0.70 -0.34
CA ALA A 389 -4.18 2.06 0.11
C ALA A 389 -5.42 2.93 0.33
N VAL A 390 -6.11 2.68 1.45
CA VAL A 390 -7.51 3.10 1.54
C VAL A 390 -7.46 4.61 1.74
N PRO A 391 -8.18 5.38 0.91
CA PRO A 391 -8.44 6.78 1.20
C PRO A 391 -8.78 6.92 2.70
N PRO A 392 -8.17 7.86 3.44
CA PRO A 392 -8.61 8.09 4.79
C PRO A 392 -10.11 8.45 4.75
N PRO A 393 -10.92 7.99 5.71
CA PRO A 393 -12.34 8.27 5.69
C PRO A 393 -12.61 9.78 5.62
N ALA A 394 -13.73 10.13 5.01
CA ALA A 394 -14.26 11.49 5.02
C ALA A 394 -14.27 12.11 6.42
N VAL A 395 -13.95 13.40 6.50
CA VAL A 395 -14.33 14.20 7.66
C VAL A 395 -15.85 14.23 7.80
N SER A 396 -16.37 14.17 9.03
CA SER A 396 -17.82 14.19 9.30
C SER A 396 -18.24 15.48 10.00
N GLY A 397 -19.54 15.80 10.00
CA GLY A 397 -20.04 17.01 10.64
C GLY A 397 -19.48 18.31 10.05
N PHE A 398 -19.12 18.31 8.75
CA PHE A 398 -18.55 19.48 8.09
C PHE A 398 -19.60 20.60 7.97
N THR A 399 -19.33 21.74 8.60
CA THR A 399 -20.24 22.89 8.66
C THR A 399 -19.55 24.19 8.28
N ALA A 400 -20.34 25.15 7.79
CA ALA A 400 -19.89 26.49 7.42
C ALA A 400 -20.88 27.55 7.97
N SER A 401 -20.40 28.46 8.82
CA SER A 401 -21.20 29.54 9.41
C SER A 401 -20.56 30.90 9.19
N SER A 402 -21.30 31.85 8.59
CA SER A 402 -20.81 33.20 8.35
C SER A 402 -20.73 34.02 9.64
N PHE A 403 -19.68 34.82 9.80
CA PHE A 403 -19.47 35.70 10.95
C PHE A 403 -18.84 37.05 10.57
N HIS A 404 -18.98 38.02 11.46
CA HIS A 404 -18.49 39.38 11.23
C HIS A 404 -16.95 39.45 11.31
N SER A 405 -16.31 40.02 10.28
CA SER A 405 -14.88 40.34 10.28
C SER A 405 -14.70 41.80 9.87
N GLY A 406 -13.99 42.58 10.69
CA GLY A 406 -13.84 44.02 10.45
C GLY A 406 -15.17 44.79 10.42
N GLY A 407 -16.18 44.34 11.17
CA GLY A 407 -17.51 44.97 11.23
C GLY A 407 -18.44 44.67 10.05
N THR A 408 -18.03 43.79 9.12
CA THR A 408 -18.84 43.37 7.98
C THR A 408 -18.99 41.86 7.94
N CYS A 409 -20.08 41.36 7.37
CA CYS A 409 -20.29 39.91 7.21
C CYS A 409 -19.42 39.36 6.07
N SER A 410 -18.14 39.16 6.34
CA SER A 410 -17.10 38.90 5.34
C SER A 410 -16.17 37.74 5.72
N ALA A 411 -16.63 36.84 6.59
CA ALA A 411 -15.90 35.64 6.95
C ALA A 411 -16.81 34.45 7.19
N VAL A 412 -16.25 33.24 7.09
CA VAL A 412 -16.92 31.96 7.33
C VAL A 412 -16.07 31.10 8.26
N HIS A 413 -16.69 30.61 9.32
CA HIS A 413 -16.11 29.63 10.23
C HIS A 413 -16.46 28.23 9.72
N LEU A 414 -15.43 27.42 9.51
CA LEU A 414 -15.52 26.03 9.06
C LEU A 414 -15.20 25.11 10.25
N SER A 415 -15.99 24.05 10.42
CA SER A 415 -15.78 23.05 11.48
C SER A 415 -16.06 21.64 10.96
N TRP A 416 -15.28 20.66 11.40
CA TRP A 416 -15.41 19.25 11.05
C TRP A 416 -14.93 18.33 12.18
N THR A 417 -15.32 17.06 12.09
CA THR A 417 -14.83 15.96 12.94
C THR A 417 -13.87 15.11 12.14
N ASN A 418 -12.63 15.00 12.62
CA ASN A 418 -11.62 14.12 12.03
C ASN A 418 -12.02 12.65 12.26
N PRO A 419 -11.85 11.77 11.25
CA PRO A 419 -12.02 10.34 11.45
C PRO A 419 -10.96 9.82 12.43
N ALA A 420 -11.30 8.78 13.18
CA ALA A 420 -10.34 8.08 14.05
C ALA A 420 -9.37 7.17 13.28
N ALA A 421 -9.25 7.38 11.96
CA ALA A 421 -8.49 6.52 11.08
C ALA A 421 -6.98 6.82 11.22
N PRO A 422 -6.14 5.79 11.44
CA PRO A 422 -4.71 6.00 11.65
C PRO A 422 -4.00 6.68 10.47
N ASN A 423 -4.50 6.44 9.25
CA ASN A 423 -3.99 6.98 7.99
C ASN A 423 -4.50 8.38 7.64
N TYR A 424 -5.36 9.00 8.45
CA TYR A 424 -5.82 10.38 8.21
C TYR A 424 -4.73 11.40 8.58
N GLY A 425 -4.19 12.09 7.57
CA GLY A 425 -3.17 13.13 7.69
C GLY A 425 -3.76 14.55 7.87
N GLY A 426 -4.93 14.80 7.28
CA GLY A 426 -5.65 16.05 7.42
C GLY A 426 -6.72 16.26 6.34
N VAL A 427 -7.16 17.50 6.17
CA VAL A 427 -8.17 17.86 5.17
C VAL A 427 -7.75 19.08 4.37
N GLN A 428 -7.95 19.03 3.04
CA GLN A 428 -7.91 20.21 2.19
C GLN A 428 -9.33 20.72 1.96
N ILE A 429 -9.53 22.02 2.17
CA ILE A 429 -10.82 22.67 1.95
C ILE A 429 -10.71 23.56 0.72
N VAL A 430 -11.62 23.37 -0.22
CA VAL A 430 -11.75 24.13 -1.46
C VAL A 430 -13.04 24.93 -1.42
N ARG A 431 -13.04 26.14 -1.98
CA ARG A 431 -14.19 27.04 -2.04
C ARG A 431 -14.53 27.44 -3.47
N ARG A 432 -15.83 27.54 -3.74
CA ARG A 432 -16.45 28.10 -4.95
C ARG A 432 -17.63 29.00 -4.58
N THR A 433 -18.17 29.74 -5.55
CA THR A 433 -19.32 30.65 -5.37
C THR A 433 -20.55 30.28 -6.21
N ASP A 434 -20.43 29.29 -7.09
CA ASP A 434 -21.47 28.87 -8.04
C ASP A 434 -22.04 27.47 -7.72
N ARG A 435 -21.22 26.55 -7.21
CA ARG A 435 -21.58 25.18 -6.83
C ARG A 435 -20.57 24.60 -5.86
N SER A 436 -20.88 23.43 -5.26
CA SER A 436 -19.90 22.64 -4.51
C SER A 436 -18.70 22.23 -5.38
N PRO A 437 -17.46 22.32 -4.85
CA PRO A 437 -16.27 21.77 -5.51
C PRO A 437 -16.37 20.27 -5.74
N ASN A 438 -15.96 19.80 -6.93
CA ASN A 438 -15.98 18.38 -7.30
C ASN A 438 -14.59 17.71 -7.26
N SER A 439 -13.51 18.45 -7.03
CA SER A 439 -12.16 17.91 -6.89
C SER A 439 -11.29 18.83 -6.01
N PRO A 440 -10.13 18.35 -5.49
CA PRO A 440 -9.23 19.16 -4.67
C PRO A 440 -8.67 20.41 -5.37
N SER A 441 -8.77 20.49 -6.70
CA SER A 441 -8.34 21.63 -7.52
C SER A 441 -9.51 22.42 -8.11
N ASP A 442 -10.75 22.03 -7.85
CA ASP A 442 -11.97 22.64 -8.40
C ASP A 442 -12.38 23.91 -7.61
N GLY A 443 -11.55 24.95 -7.62
CA GLY A 443 -11.84 26.22 -6.98
C GLY A 443 -10.65 26.84 -6.27
N THR A 444 -10.92 27.71 -5.30
CA THR A 444 -9.87 28.32 -4.46
C THR A 444 -9.56 27.38 -3.30
N VAL A 445 -8.32 26.92 -3.18
CA VAL A 445 -7.85 26.21 -1.97
C VAL A 445 -7.82 27.21 -0.82
N VAL A 446 -8.66 26.98 0.19
CA VAL A 446 -8.82 27.84 1.37
C VAL A 446 -7.76 27.50 2.40
N VAL A 447 -7.63 26.20 2.70
CA VAL A 447 -6.67 25.69 3.68
C VAL A 447 -6.32 24.25 3.38
N ARG A 448 -5.09 23.88 3.72
CA ARG A 448 -4.68 22.49 3.93
C ARG A 448 -4.37 22.30 5.42
N ALA A 449 -5.30 21.69 6.14
CA ALA A 449 -5.28 21.61 7.60
C ALA A 449 -4.80 20.23 8.07
N ASN A 450 -3.64 20.19 8.73
CA ASN A 450 -3.07 18.97 9.30
C ASN A 450 -3.83 18.54 10.58
N ARG A 451 -3.90 17.23 10.84
CA ARG A 451 -4.33 16.69 12.15
C ARG A 451 -3.48 17.32 13.28
N PRO A 452 -4.06 17.75 14.42
CA PRO A 452 -5.43 17.51 14.89
C PRO A 452 -6.44 18.63 14.58
N ALA A 453 -6.19 19.51 13.61
CA ALA A 453 -7.09 20.62 13.32
C ALA A 453 -8.52 20.14 13.00
N THR A 454 -9.51 20.86 13.53
CA THR A 454 -10.95 20.58 13.34
C THR A 454 -11.74 21.82 12.93
N THR A 455 -11.09 22.99 12.82
CA THR A 455 -11.74 24.25 12.45
C THR A 455 -10.82 25.15 11.62
N PHE A 456 -11.40 26.07 10.85
CA PHE A 456 -10.68 27.12 10.13
C PHE A 456 -11.56 28.34 9.84
N ASP A 457 -11.01 29.55 9.91
CA ASP A 457 -11.72 30.80 9.54
C ASP A 457 -11.27 31.31 8.17
N ASP A 458 -12.17 31.28 7.20
CA ASP A 458 -11.98 31.88 5.87
C ASP A 458 -12.45 33.34 5.88
N LYS A 459 -11.53 34.30 5.76
CA LYS A 459 -11.79 35.75 5.96
C LYS A 459 -11.56 36.55 4.66
N GLY A 460 -12.08 37.77 4.61
CA GLY A 460 -11.91 38.67 3.46
C GLY A 460 -12.85 38.35 2.30
N LEU A 461 -13.99 37.75 2.61
CA LEU A 461 -15.01 37.34 1.64
C LEU A 461 -15.88 38.53 1.24
N ALA A 462 -16.44 38.46 0.03
CA ALA A 462 -17.42 39.43 -0.42
C ALA A 462 -18.71 39.26 0.39
N VAL A 463 -19.30 40.40 0.78
CA VAL A 463 -20.64 40.43 1.40
C VAL A 463 -21.71 39.99 0.39
N ASN A 464 -22.87 39.57 0.89
CA ASN A 464 -24.02 39.20 0.04
C ASN A 464 -23.70 38.12 -1.02
N THR A 465 -22.83 37.17 -0.69
CA THR A 465 -22.34 36.12 -1.58
C THR A 465 -22.57 34.74 -0.97
N THR A 466 -23.03 33.79 -1.79
CA THR A 466 -23.12 32.37 -1.39
C THR A 466 -21.78 31.69 -1.65
N TYR A 467 -21.30 30.94 -0.67
CA TYR A 467 -20.07 30.17 -0.76
C TYR A 467 -20.34 28.69 -0.54
N TYR A 468 -19.74 27.87 -1.40
CA TYR A 468 -19.77 26.42 -1.35
C TYR A 468 -18.38 25.92 -1.02
N TYR A 469 -18.29 25.03 -0.04
CA TYR A 469 -17.05 24.42 0.43
C TYR A 469 -17.08 22.92 0.19
N GLY A 470 -15.96 22.36 -0.27
CA GLY A 470 -15.71 20.94 -0.37
C GLY A 470 -14.51 20.56 0.50
N ALA A 471 -14.66 19.52 1.32
CA ALA A 471 -13.62 18.93 2.14
C ALA A 471 -13.10 17.64 1.48
N PHE A 472 -11.79 17.53 1.37
CA PHE A 472 -11.05 16.43 0.75
C PHE A 472 -10.02 15.92 1.75
N SER A 473 -10.22 14.74 2.32
CA SER A 473 -9.25 14.18 3.25
C SER A 473 -7.96 13.86 2.50
N TYR A 474 -6.83 14.03 3.17
CA TYR A 474 -5.57 13.49 2.68
C TYR A 474 -4.96 12.59 3.72
N ASP A 475 -4.23 11.60 3.23
CA ASP A 475 -3.57 10.66 4.08
C ASP A 475 -2.29 11.24 4.71
N THR A 476 -1.65 10.46 5.56
CA THR A 476 -0.40 10.84 6.20
C THR A 476 0.74 11.14 5.21
N THR A 477 0.69 10.59 3.98
CA THR A 477 1.68 10.89 2.92
C THR A 477 1.39 12.17 2.16
N GLY A 478 0.19 12.74 2.36
CA GLY A 478 -0.26 13.94 1.69
C GLY A 478 -1.00 13.68 0.38
N SER A 479 -1.36 12.44 0.05
CA SER A 479 -2.21 12.12 -1.10
C SER A 479 -3.66 12.51 -0.79
N LEU A 480 -4.32 13.20 -1.72
CA LEU A 480 -5.66 13.77 -1.54
C LEU A 480 -6.75 12.85 -2.11
N TYR A 481 -7.84 12.71 -1.36
CA TYR A 481 -8.98 11.87 -1.69
C TYR A 481 -10.31 12.66 -1.54
N GLY A 482 -11.35 12.27 -2.27
CA GLY A 482 -12.68 12.90 -2.27
C GLY A 482 -13.15 13.49 -3.61
N PRO A 483 -14.23 14.31 -3.64
CA PRO A 483 -14.85 15.04 -2.52
C PRO A 483 -15.60 14.15 -1.55
N GLU A 484 -15.51 14.48 -0.27
CA GLU A 484 -15.94 13.61 0.83
C GLU A 484 -17.00 14.25 1.74
N ALA A 485 -17.02 15.58 1.86
CA ALA A 485 -18.10 16.34 2.52
C ALA A 485 -18.24 17.75 1.94
N THR A 486 -19.47 18.30 1.92
CA THR A 486 -19.73 19.65 1.41
C THR A 486 -20.53 20.49 2.40
N ALA A 487 -20.23 21.79 2.48
CA ALA A 487 -20.98 22.75 3.28
C ALA A 487 -21.28 24.01 2.45
N THR A 488 -22.41 24.67 2.72
CA THR A 488 -22.82 25.90 2.00
C THR A 488 -23.26 26.95 3.01
N THR A 489 -22.91 28.19 2.77
CA THR A 489 -23.34 29.32 3.60
C THR A 489 -23.45 30.60 2.77
N ASN A 490 -24.07 31.63 3.33
CA ASN A 490 -24.19 32.94 2.69
C ASN A 490 -23.67 34.04 3.61
N THR A 491 -23.17 35.11 2.99
CA THR A 491 -22.73 36.33 3.68
C THR A 491 -23.76 37.46 3.58
N THR A 492 -25.04 37.12 3.36
CA THR A 492 -26.16 38.09 3.42
C THR A 492 -26.44 38.54 4.85
N THR A 493 -26.35 37.58 5.78
CA THR A 493 -26.57 37.78 7.21
C THR A 493 -25.62 36.87 7.95
N CYS A 494 -24.88 37.41 8.91
CA CYS A 494 -24.00 36.59 9.72
C CYS A 494 -24.80 35.86 10.79
N GLY A 495 -24.50 34.58 10.99
CA GLY A 495 -25.00 33.83 12.12
C GLY A 495 -24.23 34.27 13.35
N ASP A 496 -24.70 35.29 14.06
CA ASP A 496 -24.12 35.61 15.37
C ASP A 496 -24.36 34.39 16.27
N GLY A 497 -23.28 33.63 16.52
CA GLY A 497 -23.31 32.50 17.42
C GLY A 497 -23.90 32.93 18.75
N ALA A 498 -24.93 32.23 19.20
CA ALA A 498 -25.49 32.41 20.54
C ALA A 498 -24.34 32.29 21.57
N GLY A 499 -24.00 33.39 22.26
CA GLY A 499 -23.23 33.32 23.50
C GLY A 499 -22.03 34.24 23.71
N VAL A 500 -21.76 35.25 22.88
CA VAL A 500 -20.76 36.29 23.25
C VAL A 500 -21.42 37.66 23.28
N VAL A 501 -21.92 38.04 24.46
CA VAL A 501 -22.30 39.43 24.74
C VAL A 501 -21.02 40.26 24.75
N ALA A 502 -20.79 41.03 23.69
CA ALA A 502 -19.83 42.11 23.71
C ALA A 502 -20.34 43.17 24.71
N LEU A 503 -19.62 43.35 25.83
CA LEU A 503 -19.83 44.51 26.68
C LEU A 503 -19.30 45.75 25.95
N PRO A 504 -20.11 46.80 25.73
CA PRO A 504 -19.61 48.02 25.14
C PRO A 504 -18.69 48.74 26.14
N ALA A 505 -17.49 49.07 25.66
CA ALA A 505 -16.59 49.96 26.36
C ALA A 505 -17.06 51.40 26.19
N THR A 506 -17.72 51.96 27.20
CA THR A 506 -17.81 53.41 27.40
C THR A 506 -17.63 53.73 28.87
N GLY A 507 -16.62 54.54 29.15
CA GLY A 507 -16.23 54.94 30.50
C GLY A 507 -17.19 55.93 31.16
N GLY A 508 -17.08 56.00 32.48
CA GLY A 508 -17.57 57.11 33.29
C GLY A 508 -18.50 56.70 34.44
N GLY A 509 -18.02 56.90 35.68
CA GLY A 509 -18.89 57.17 36.84
C GLY A 509 -19.19 56.01 37.78
N VAL A 510 -18.59 56.04 38.97
CA VAL A 510 -18.99 55.25 40.15
C VAL A 510 -20.35 55.76 40.67
N PRO A 511 -21.22 54.88 41.21
CA PRO A 511 -21.55 55.03 42.64
C PRO A 511 -21.73 53.70 43.40
N LEU A 512 -21.74 53.85 44.74
CA LEU A 512 -21.67 52.84 45.80
C LEU A 512 -22.99 52.07 46.11
N TRP A 513 -22.89 50.71 46.15
CA TRP A 513 -23.47 49.68 47.07
C TRP A 513 -25.01 49.53 47.31
N PRO A 514 -25.57 48.39 47.88
CA PRO A 514 -24.92 47.16 48.44
C PRO A 514 -25.54 45.76 48.10
N LEU A 515 -24.74 44.71 48.38
CA LEU A 515 -25.04 43.35 48.91
C LEU A 515 -25.95 42.35 48.16
N GLY A 516 -25.39 41.17 47.85
CA GLY A 516 -26.16 39.91 47.74
C GLY A 516 -25.44 38.72 47.08
N ALA A 517 -25.02 37.74 47.90
CA ALA A 517 -24.79 36.32 47.58
C ALA A 517 -23.52 35.87 46.80
N MET A 518 -22.40 35.86 47.52
CA MET A 518 -21.59 34.67 47.88
C MET A 518 -21.88 33.32 47.17
N LEU A 519 -20.90 32.75 46.46
CA LEU A 519 -20.43 31.38 46.74
C LEU A 519 -18.96 31.19 46.32
N LEU A 520 -18.18 30.74 47.30
CA LEU A 520 -16.76 30.38 47.28
C LEU A 520 -16.51 29.05 46.56
N ILE A 521 -15.39 28.93 45.83
CA ILE A 521 -14.34 27.94 46.13
C ILE A 521 -12.96 28.59 45.91
N SER A 522 -12.20 28.63 47.01
CA SER A 522 -10.78 28.99 47.26
C SER A 522 -9.79 28.09 46.51
N GLY A 523 -8.51 28.39 46.30
CA GLY A 523 -7.57 29.43 46.76
C GLY A 523 -6.23 29.26 45.98
N LEU A 524 -5.56 30.33 45.57
CA LEU A 524 -4.41 31.00 46.24
C LEU A 524 -3.12 30.16 46.25
N GLY A 525 -1.92 30.68 45.93
CA GLY A 525 -1.44 32.07 46.00
C GLY A 525 -0.53 32.52 44.83
N LEU A 526 -0.48 33.80 44.45
CA LEU A 526 -0.01 35.05 45.11
C LEU A 526 1.46 35.36 44.67
N VAL A 527 1.70 36.33 43.76
CA VAL A 527 2.19 37.73 44.00
C VAL A 527 3.74 37.83 44.05
N MET A 528 4.48 38.82 43.55
CA MET A 528 4.25 40.05 42.77
C MET A 528 5.61 40.62 42.26
N ILE A 529 5.56 41.41 41.18
CA ILE A 529 6.22 42.71 40.92
C ILE A 529 7.73 42.89 41.27
N LYS A 530 8.57 43.28 40.28
CA LYS A 530 9.04 44.68 40.06
C LYS A 530 9.92 44.83 38.82
N ARG A 531 9.62 45.87 38.02
CA ARG A 531 10.44 46.42 36.93
C ARG A 531 11.24 47.60 37.52
N ILE A 532 12.50 47.82 37.09
CA ILE A 532 13.10 49.12 36.64
C ILE A 532 14.64 49.20 36.80
N SER A 533 15.25 49.50 35.64
CA SER A 533 16.46 50.26 35.24
C SER A 533 17.92 49.91 35.59
N LEU A 534 18.69 49.96 34.50
CA LEU A 534 20.15 50.02 34.26
C LEU A 534 20.93 51.06 35.13
N PRO A 535 22.28 50.93 35.18
CA PRO A 535 23.10 51.83 34.34
C PRO A 535 24.34 51.18 33.69
N ARG A 536 24.49 51.48 32.38
CA ARG A 536 25.64 52.03 31.63
C ARG A 536 27.12 51.89 32.13
N TRP A 537 27.95 51.45 31.16
CA TRP A 537 29.34 51.81 30.77
C TRP A 537 30.50 50.86 31.11
N GLY A 538 31.32 50.55 30.08
CA GLY A 538 32.68 50.05 30.23
C GLY A 538 33.15 49.15 29.07
N ARG A 539 34.01 49.70 28.19
CA ARG A 539 34.68 49.07 27.04
C ARG A 539 35.75 48.02 27.42
N VAL A 540 36.25 47.35 26.37
CA VAL A 540 37.55 46.64 26.19
C VAL A 540 37.49 45.16 26.60
N GLY A 541 37.86 44.16 25.80
CA GLY A 541 38.44 44.07 24.47
C GLY A 541 38.97 42.63 24.25
N VAL A 542 39.01 42.20 22.99
CA VAL A 542 39.96 41.25 22.36
C VAL A 542 40.29 39.91 23.04
N GLY A 543 40.12 38.81 22.29
CA GLY A 543 41.14 37.76 22.24
C GLY A 543 40.66 36.31 22.30
N ALA A 544 40.68 35.67 21.12
CA ALA A 544 41.03 34.27 20.83
C ALA A 544 41.03 33.23 21.97
N ARG A 545 40.25 32.16 21.79
CA ARG A 545 40.72 30.86 21.27
C ARG A 545 39.54 30.01 20.81
#